data_AF-A0A8J2KNW5-F1
#
_entry.id   AF-A0A8J2KNW5-F1
#
_cell.length_a   1.000
_cell.length_b   1.000
_cell.length_c   1.000
_cell.angle_alpha   90.00
_cell.angle_beta   90.00
_cell.angle_gamma   90.00
#
_symmetry.space_group_name_H-M   'P 1'
#
loop_
_entity.id
_entity.type
_entity.pdbx_description
1 polymer ?
#
loop_
_entity_poly.entity_id
_entity_poly.type
_entity_poly.pdbx_seq_one_letter_code
_entity_poly.pdbx_strand_id
1 'polypeptide(L)' 'MGVLELLSTNQHLLHYFVAFSLLRIDYPIVRRDESIIDDYFGKKIADPYRWLENLDSEETRQFVE' A
#
# COMPACT_ATOMS: atom_id res chain seq x y z
N MET A 1 30.59 -4.28 33.30
CA MET A 1 29.48 -5.25 33.33
C MET A 1 28.15 -4.49 33.27
N GLY A 2 27.65 -4.08 32.09
CA GLY A 2 26.30 -3.50 32.10
C GLY A 2 25.72 -2.83 30.86
N VAL A 3 26.52 -2.33 29.91
CA VAL A 3 25.94 -1.60 28.74
C VAL A 3 26.60 -1.86 27.39
N LEU A 4 27.82 -2.41 27.37
CA LEU A 4 28.55 -2.70 26.12
C LEU A 4 28.27 -4.09 25.53
N GLU A 5 27.62 -5.00 26.28
CA GLU A 5 27.26 -6.35 25.78
C GLU A 5 25.92 -6.38 25.03
N LEU A 6 25.03 -5.41 25.24
CA LEU A 6 23.69 -5.39 24.61
C LEU A 6 23.71 -5.05 23.11
N LEU A 7 24.81 -4.49 22.60
CA LEU A 7 24.97 -4.15 21.18
C LEU A 7 25.69 -5.25 20.37
N SER A 8 26.27 -6.26 21.03
CA SER A 8 27.01 -7.33 20.35
C SER A 8 26.11 -8.48 19.88
N THR A 9 24.95 -8.69 20.50
CA THR A 9 24.17 -9.94 20.31
C THR A 9 23.14 -9.87 19.18
N ASN A 10 22.95 -8.72 18.54
CA ASN A 10 21.86 -8.47 17.59
C ASN A 10 22.31 -8.09 16.17
N GLN A 11 23.52 -8.46 15.75
CA GLN A 11 23.94 -8.30 14.35
C GLN A 11 23.02 -9.04 13.37
N HIS A 12 22.47 -10.19 13.77
CA HIS A 12 21.54 -10.96 12.95
C HIS A 12 20.19 -10.24 12.79
N LEU A 13 19.65 -9.61 13.84
CA LEU A 13 18.39 -8.88 13.78
C LEU A 13 18.52 -7.55 13.03
N LEU A 14 19.66 -6.86 13.13
CA LEU A 14 19.94 -5.66 12.34
C LEU A 14 19.97 -5.95 10.83
N HIS A 15 20.45 -7.14 10.42
CA HIS A 15 20.42 -7.55 9.02
C HIS A 15 18.98 -7.70 8.49
N TYR A 16 18.07 -8.33 9.25
CA TYR A 16 16.65 -8.45 8.86
C TYR A 16 15.92 -7.11 8.83
N PHE A 17 16.18 -6.21 9.79
CA PHE A 17 15.57 -4.88 9.80
C PHE A 17 16.04 -3.99 8.65
N VAL A 18 17.35 -4.03 8.35
CA VAL A 18 17.91 -3.32 7.19
C VAL A 18 17.43 -3.95 5.89
N ALA A 19 17.38 -5.28 5.78
CA ALA A 19 16.86 -5.99 4.60
C ALA A 19 15.36 -5.70 4.35
N PHE A 20 14.54 -5.62 5.39
CA PHE A 20 13.13 -5.23 5.27
C PHE A 20 12.98 -3.77 4.81
N SER A 21 13.76 -2.84 5.37
CA SER A 21 13.73 -1.43 4.94
C SER A 21 14.28 -1.21 3.52
N LEU A 22 15.09 -2.14 3.01
CA LEU A 22 15.62 -2.12 1.64
C LEU A 22 14.73 -2.84 0.62
N LEU A 23 13.78 -3.68 1.07
CA LEU A 23 12.74 -4.25 0.21
C LEU A 23 11.77 -3.15 -0.21
N ARG A 24 12.02 -2.57 -1.38
CA ARG A 24 11.05 -1.69 -2.03
C ARG A 24 9.91 -2.53 -2.55
N ILE A 25 8.71 -2.22 -2.06
CA ILE A 25 7.47 -2.78 -2.61
C ILE A 25 7.02 -1.83 -3.72
N ASP A 26 7.10 -2.30 -4.96
CA ASP A 26 6.61 -1.57 -6.11
C ASP A 26 5.10 -1.81 -6.23
N TYR A 27 4.32 -0.84 -5.77
CA TYR A 27 2.87 -0.89 -5.92
C TYR A 27 2.49 -0.69 -7.39
N PRO A 28 1.54 -1.48 -7.91
CA PRO A 28 1.08 -1.33 -9.28
C PRO A 28 0.44 0.06 -9.48
N ILE A 29 0.62 0.62 -10.66
CA ILE A 29 -0.05 1.86 -11.06
C ILE A 29 -1.50 1.51 -11.39
N VAL A 30 -2.45 2.20 -10.75
CA VAL A 30 -3.89 1.93 -10.92
C VAL A 30 -4.63 3.16 -11.42
N ARG A 31 -5.61 2.95 -12.30
CA ARG A 31 -6.43 4.04 -12.84
C ARG A 31 -7.27 4.70 -11.75
N ARG A 32 -7.35 6.03 -11.81
CA ARG A 32 -8.24 6.87 -11.03
C ARG A 32 -9.21 7.59 -11.96
N ASP A 33 -10.50 7.54 -11.62
CA ASP A 33 -11.53 8.29 -12.33
C ASP A 33 -11.97 9.52 -11.53
N GLU A 34 -11.27 10.64 -11.71
CA GLU A 34 -11.55 11.88 -10.96
C GLU A 34 -12.92 12.50 -11.30
N SER A 35 -13.66 11.95 -12.28
CA SER A 35 -14.99 12.45 -12.66
C SER A 35 -16.12 11.91 -11.79
N ILE A 36 -15.89 10.82 -11.04
CA ILE A 36 -16.91 10.19 -10.20
C ILE A 36 -16.97 10.89 -8.84
N ILE A 37 -17.99 11.72 -8.67
CA ILE A 37 -18.21 12.52 -7.46
C ILE A 37 -19.69 12.45 -7.08
N ASP A 38 -19.97 11.93 -5.89
CA ASP A 38 -21.31 11.91 -5.31
C ASP A 38 -21.59 13.17 -4.46
N ASP A 39 -22.85 13.52 -4.31
CA ASP A 39 -23.30 14.58 -3.40
C ASP A 39 -24.15 14.00 -2.27
N TYR A 40 -23.64 14.09 -1.04
CA TYR A 40 -24.34 13.66 0.16
C TYR A 40 -24.59 14.85 1.07
N PHE A 41 -25.84 15.30 1.13
CA PHE A 41 -26.27 16.43 1.96
C PHE A 41 -25.46 17.71 1.71
N GLY A 42 -25.14 18.00 0.44
CA GLY A 42 -24.33 19.14 0.03
C GLY A 42 -22.82 18.91 0.13
N LYS A 43 -22.36 17.72 0.52
CA LYS A 43 -20.94 17.35 0.56
C LYS A 43 -20.57 16.54 -0.67
N LYS A 44 -19.61 17.05 -1.43
CA LYS A 44 -19.01 16.34 -2.58
C LYS A 44 -18.02 15.30 -2.09
N ILE A 45 -18.21 14.04 -2.46
CA ILE A 45 -17.36 12.90 -2.10
C ILE A 45 -16.87 12.24 -3.40
N ALA A 46 -15.56 12.30 -3.65
CA ALA A 46 -14.98 11.65 -4.81
C ALA A 46 -14.83 10.14 -4.57
N ASP A 47 -15.21 9.35 -5.56
CA ASP A 47 -15.00 7.90 -5.55
C ASP A 47 -14.23 7.45 -6.81
N PRO A 48 -12.92 7.76 -6.87
CA PRO A 48 -12.11 7.55 -8.07
C PRO A 48 -11.89 6.08 -8.42
N TYR A 49 -12.32 5.14 -7.56
CA TYR A 49 -12.14 3.70 -7.73
C TYR A 49 -13.46 2.93 -7.86
N ARG A 50 -14.57 3.65 -8.12
CA ARG A 50 -15.90 3.07 -8.38
C ARG A 50 -15.89 1.91 -9.39
N TRP A 51 -14.97 1.93 -10.35
CA TRP A 51 -14.83 0.87 -11.35
C TRP A 51 -14.49 -0.51 -10.77
N LEU A 52 -13.83 -0.57 -9.59
CA LEU A 52 -13.55 -1.82 -8.90
C LEU A 52 -14.81 -2.55 -8.41
N GLU A 53 -15.95 -1.84 -8.29
CA GLU A 53 -17.21 -2.46 -7.90
C GLU A 53 -17.78 -3.39 -8.98
N ASN A 54 -17.35 -3.24 -10.25
CA ASN A 54 -17.72 -4.14 -11.32
C ASN A 54 -16.74 -5.33 -11.39
N LEU A 55 -17.12 -6.42 -10.71
CA LEU A 55 -16.30 -7.63 -10.58
C LEU A 55 -16.12 -8.41 -11.89
N ASP A 56 -17.05 -8.26 -12.84
CA ASP A 56 -17.00 -8.95 -14.14
C ASP A 56 -16.19 -8.15 -15.18
N SER A 57 -15.69 -6.95 -14.84
CA SER A 57 -14.92 -6.14 -15.78
C SER A 57 -13.51 -6.66 -15.96
N GLU A 58 -13.02 -6.56 -17.19
CA GLU A 58 -11.64 -6.93 -17.54
C GLU A 58 -10.62 -6.07 -16.79
N GLU A 59 -10.93 -4.79 -16.52
CA GLU A 59 -10.07 -3.89 -15.75
C GLU A 59 -9.93 -4.33 -14.28
N THR A 60 -11.04 -4.72 -13.63
CA THR A 60 -11.01 -5.25 -12.26
C THR A 60 -10.26 -6.57 -12.19
N ARG A 61 -10.41 -7.43 -13.21
CA ARG A 61 -9.65 -8.69 -13.30
C ARG A 61 -8.14 -8.42 -13.37
N GLN A 62 -7.72 -7.49 -14.23
CA GLN A 62 -6.30 -7.10 -14.38
C GLN A 62 -5.70 -6.47 -13.10
N PHE A 63 -6.52 -5.81 -12.27
CA PHE A 63 -6.06 -5.24 -11.01
C PHE A 63 -5.72 -6.30 -9.95
N VAL A 64 -6.36 -7.47 -10.03
CA VAL A 64 -6.18 -8.56 -9.05
C VAL A 64 -4.99 -9.47 -9.41
N GLU A 65 -4.63 -9.54 -10.70
CA GLU A 65 -3.51 -10.34 -11.23
C GLU A 65 -2.13 -9.76 -10.91
#